data_AF-A0A1X2A0D9-F1
#
_entry.id   AF-A0A1X2A0D9-F1
#
_cell.length_a   1.000
_cell.length_b   1.000
_cell.length_c   1.000
_cell.angle_alpha   90.00
_cell.angle_beta   90.00
_cell.angle_gamma   90.00
#
_symmetry.space_group_name_H-M   'P 1'
#
loop_
_entity.id
_entity.type
_entity.pdbx_description
1 polymer ?
#
loop_
_entity_poly.entity_id
_entity_poly.type
_entity_poly.pdbx_seq_one_letter_code
_entity_poly.pdbx_strand_id
1 'polypeptide(L)'
;MLLMPVPADRFDEIRRKWIARNQRTFIFQKRRSEILARQIRDRDTAATGARVDPADDDVIHPWYARPIKTSYAMFDAIILMSAAVLAPLGWPVGKAMSVRVVQLIPGELRSYPIAAFMWAAVVVGLPLPLLYEPGDSLVSAAVAPWLVAQIPAALLTAGIYGILEGWLAVDGARDWWPMRPAEEVDDIDFGFLQPDDLTGPGVFPTRRDAPPGDPSPIWRF
;
A
#
# COMPACT_ATOMS: atom_id res chain seq x y z
N MET A 1 -6.40 -3.33 -18.45
CA MET A 1 -7.21 -3.19 -17.22
C MET A 1 -7.02 -1.76 -16.71
N LEU A 2 -8.04 -0.92 -16.83
CA LEU A 2 -8.04 0.46 -16.36
C LEU A 2 -8.09 0.45 -14.82
N LEU A 3 -6.91 0.36 -14.20
CA LEU A 3 -6.76 0.73 -12.80
C LEU A 3 -6.97 2.25 -12.75
N MET A 4 -8.01 2.71 -12.05
CA MET A 4 -8.24 4.15 -11.88
C MET A 4 -6.96 4.82 -11.39
N PRO A 5 -6.61 6.01 -11.91
CA PRO A 5 -5.45 6.74 -11.45
C PRO A 5 -5.57 6.96 -9.95
N VAL A 6 -4.52 6.59 -9.22
CA VAL A 6 -4.41 6.88 -7.79
C VAL A 6 -4.44 8.40 -7.62
N PRO A 7 -5.35 8.96 -6.78
CA PRO A 7 -5.38 10.38 -6.50
C PRO A 7 -4.04 10.88 -5.97
N ALA A 8 -3.65 12.10 -6.32
CA ALA A 8 -2.44 12.70 -5.78
C ALA A 8 -2.54 12.82 -4.25
N ASP A 9 -1.49 12.38 -3.55
CA ASP A 9 -1.47 12.24 -2.10
C ASP A 9 -0.35 13.12 -1.49
N ARG A 10 -0.50 13.48 -0.22
CA ARG A 10 0.53 14.21 0.56
C ARG A 10 1.83 13.43 0.65
N PHE A 11 1.77 12.10 0.55
CA PHE A 11 2.93 11.22 0.66
C PHE A 11 3.73 11.08 -0.65
N ASP A 12 3.23 11.59 -1.78
CA ASP A 12 3.87 11.38 -3.09
C ASP A 12 5.30 11.91 -3.17
N GLU A 13 5.58 13.04 -2.52
CA GLU A 13 6.92 13.64 -2.46
C GLU A 13 7.91 12.74 -1.69
N ILE A 14 7.48 12.19 -0.56
CA ILE A 14 8.29 11.26 0.27
C ILE A 14 8.51 9.96 -0.49
N ARG A 15 7.46 9.41 -1.11
CA ARG A 15 7.50 8.18 -1.91
C ARG A 15 8.44 8.34 -3.11
N ARG A 16 8.33 9.46 -3.85
CA ARG A 16 9.22 9.78 -4.98
C ARG A 16 10.68 9.85 -4.52
N LYS A 17 10.97 10.55 -3.42
CA LYS A 17 12.33 10.66 -2.87
C LYS A 17 12.91 9.30 -2.49
N TRP A 18 12.10 8.44 -1.88
CA TRP A 18 12.51 7.08 -1.55
C TRP A 18 12.82 6.27 -2.81
N ILE A 19 11.92 6.27 -3.81
CA ILE A 19 12.12 5.54 -5.06
C ILE A 19 13.39 6.04 -5.77
N ALA A 20 13.58 7.36 -5.87
CA ALA A 20 14.75 7.95 -6.51
C ALA A 20 16.08 7.54 -5.83
N ARG A 21 16.07 7.34 -4.51
CA ARG A 21 17.23 6.86 -3.74
C ARG A 21 17.44 5.35 -3.85
N ASN A 22 16.37 4.58 -4.01
CA ASN A 22 16.38 3.11 -3.97
C ASN A 22 16.24 2.42 -5.34
N GLN A 23 16.05 3.18 -6.43
CA GLN A 23 15.88 2.65 -7.80
C GLN A 23 17.07 1.83 -8.32
N ARG A 24 18.29 2.11 -7.83
CA ARG A 24 19.55 1.51 -8.31
C ARG A 24 19.58 1.50 -9.84
N THR A 25 19.76 0.32 -10.46
CA THR A 25 19.86 0.15 -11.91
C THR A 25 18.56 -0.32 -12.57
N PHE A 26 17.46 -0.37 -11.81
CA PHE A 26 16.16 -0.83 -12.29
C PHE A 26 15.42 0.30 -13.00
N ILE A 27 15.24 0.16 -14.31
CA ILE A 27 14.67 1.25 -15.12
C ILE A 27 13.16 1.38 -14.86
N PHE A 28 12.47 0.28 -14.52
CA PHE A 28 11.06 0.35 -14.13
C PHE A 28 10.82 1.18 -12.84
N GLN A 29 11.81 1.24 -11.94
CA GLN A 29 11.75 2.11 -10.75
C GLN A 29 11.99 3.56 -11.11
N LYS A 30 12.95 3.83 -12.00
CA LYS A 30 13.18 5.17 -12.53
C LYS A 30 11.92 5.75 -13.16
N ARG A 31 11.30 4.99 -14.07
CA ARG A 31 10.01 5.34 -14.69
C ARG A 31 8.93 5.64 -13.64
N ARG A 32 8.86 4.86 -12.57
CA ARG A 32 7.89 5.06 -11.49
C ARG A 32 8.11 6.39 -10.76
N SER A 33 9.36 6.76 -10.51
CA SER A 33 9.69 8.06 -9.92
C SER A 33 9.32 9.24 -10.83
N GLU A 34 9.45 9.07 -12.16
CA GLU A 34 9.07 10.08 -13.16
C GLU A 34 7.56 10.25 -13.27
N ILE A 35 6.79 9.16 -13.18
CA ILE A 35 5.31 9.24 -13.12
C ILE A 35 4.86 10.00 -11.89
N LEU A 36 5.43 9.69 -10.72
CA LEU A 36 5.11 10.42 -9.48
C LEU A 36 5.53 11.89 -9.58
N ALA A 37 6.69 12.18 -10.18
CA ALA A 37 7.13 13.55 -10.43
C ALA A 37 6.11 14.34 -11.25
N ARG A 38 5.60 13.74 -12.32
CA ARG A 38 4.57 14.33 -13.15
C ARG A 38 3.27 14.57 -12.37
N GLN A 39 2.81 13.59 -11.60
CA GLN A 39 1.60 13.75 -10.77
C GLN A 39 1.73 14.89 -9.74
N ILE A 40 2.89 15.00 -9.10
CA ILE A 40 3.18 16.10 -8.16
C ILE A 40 3.14 17.45 -8.88
N ARG A 41 3.75 17.56 -10.06
CA ARG A 41 3.74 18.78 -10.86
C ARG A 41 2.35 19.15 -11.37
N ASP A 42 1.56 18.18 -11.81
CA ASP A 42 0.17 18.40 -12.24
C ASP A 42 -0.67 18.96 -11.08
N ARG A 43 -0.49 18.41 -9.88
CA ARG A 43 -1.13 18.91 -8.65
C ARG A 43 -0.68 20.33 -8.29
N ASP A 44 0.63 20.59 -8.30
CA ASP A 44 1.18 21.89 -7.93
C ASP A 44 0.79 22.96 -8.97
N THR A 45 0.68 22.57 -10.25
CA THR A 45 0.12 23.41 -11.33
C THR A 45 -1.34 23.75 -11.05
N ALA A 46 -2.16 22.76 -10.69
CA ALA A 46 -3.55 22.99 -10.35
C ALA A 46 -3.72 23.90 -9.12
N ALA A 47 -2.81 23.82 -8.15
CA ALA A 47 -2.84 24.63 -6.93
C ALA A 47 -2.32 26.06 -7.12
N THR A 48 -1.30 26.26 -7.97
CA THR A 48 -0.61 27.56 -8.11
C THR A 48 -0.93 28.31 -9.40
N GLY A 49 -1.47 27.62 -10.41
CA GLY A 49 -1.65 28.16 -11.76
C GLY A 49 -0.34 28.32 -12.55
N ALA A 50 0.80 27.94 -11.99
CA ALA A 50 2.10 28.05 -12.65
C ALA A 50 2.24 26.98 -13.74
N ARG A 51 2.58 27.38 -14.96
CA ARG A 51 2.78 26.46 -16.08
C ARG A 51 4.11 25.73 -15.93
N VAL A 52 4.06 24.41 -15.89
CA VAL A 52 5.25 23.53 -15.89
C VAL A 52 5.82 23.41 -17.30
N ASP A 53 7.14 23.25 -17.40
CA ASP A 53 7.85 23.02 -18.66
C ASP A 53 7.46 21.64 -19.25
N PRO A 54 6.87 21.59 -20.47
CA PRO A 54 6.54 20.34 -21.14
C PRO A 54 7.75 19.45 -21.45
N ALA A 55 8.96 20.00 -21.51
CA ALA A 55 10.18 19.23 -21.81
C ALA A 55 10.51 18.22 -20.71
N ASP A 56 10.09 18.48 -19.46
CA ASP A 56 10.35 17.59 -18.33
C ASP A 56 9.32 16.45 -18.18
N ASP A 57 8.33 16.36 -19.07
CA ASP A 57 7.22 15.38 -19.01
C ASP A 57 7.41 14.13 -19.88
N ASP A 58 8.58 13.97 -20.51
CA ASP A 58 8.91 12.75 -21.26
C ASP A 58 9.30 11.61 -20.29
N VAL A 59 8.30 10.80 -19.94
CA VAL A 59 8.46 9.65 -19.05
C VAL A 59 9.03 8.46 -19.82
N ILE A 60 9.97 7.74 -19.21
CA ILE A 60 10.52 6.51 -19.79
C ILE A 60 9.41 5.56 -20.25
N HIS A 61 9.57 5.00 -21.45
CA HIS A 61 8.60 4.08 -22.03
C HIS A 61 8.39 2.84 -21.13
N PRO A 62 7.18 2.25 -21.11
CA PRO A 62 6.92 1.01 -20.41
C PRO A 62 7.88 -0.11 -20.83
N TRP A 63 8.12 -1.07 -19.93
CA TRP A 63 9.09 -2.15 -20.14
C TRP A 63 8.79 -2.99 -21.40
N TYR A 64 7.52 -3.21 -21.74
CA TYR A 64 7.08 -3.97 -22.92
C TYR A 64 7.24 -3.19 -24.24
N ALA A 65 7.39 -1.86 -24.18
CA ALA A 65 7.55 -0.99 -25.33
C ALA A 65 9.00 -0.54 -25.54
N ARG A 66 9.95 -1.12 -24.79
CA ARG A 66 11.37 -0.75 -24.81
C ARG A 66 12.22 -1.88 -25.38
N PRO A 67 13.17 -1.59 -26.30
CA PRO A 67 14.12 -2.60 -26.76
C PRO A 67 15.15 -2.96 -25.67
N ILE A 68 15.49 -4.25 -25.55
CA ILE A 68 16.50 -4.75 -24.62
C ILE A 68 17.88 -4.57 -25.25
N LYS A 69 18.49 -3.40 -25.04
CA LYS A 69 19.83 -3.06 -25.57
C LYS A 69 20.94 -3.06 -24.52
N THR A 70 20.58 -3.16 -23.23
CA THR A 70 21.52 -3.12 -22.11
C THR A 70 21.29 -4.30 -21.17
N SER A 71 22.33 -4.72 -20.44
CA SER A 71 22.23 -5.78 -19.44
C SER A 71 21.19 -5.45 -18.36
N TYR A 72 21.07 -4.19 -17.96
CA TYR A 72 20.05 -3.74 -17.01
C TYR A 72 18.63 -3.92 -17.52
N ALA A 73 18.39 -3.61 -18.81
CA ALA A 73 17.09 -3.86 -19.41
C ALA A 73 16.79 -5.36 -19.53
N MET A 74 17.81 -6.20 -19.69
CA MET A 74 17.66 -7.65 -19.69
C MET A 74 17.30 -8.18 -18.30
N PHE A 75 17.95 -7.68 -17.24
CA PHE A 75 17.59 -8.04 -15.86
C PHE A 75 16.16 -7.63 -15.52
N ASP A 76 15.73 -6.42 -15.89
CA ASP A 76 14.34 -5.98 -15.73
C ASP A 76 13.36 -6.97 -16.41
N ALA A 77 13.67 -7.35 -17.65
CA ALA A 77 12.83 -8.27 -18.42
C ALA A 77 12.78 -9.66 -17.78
N ILE A 78 13.92 -10.22 -17.35
CA ILE A 78 13.98 -11.52 -16.68
C ILE A 78 13.13 -11.51 -15.42
N ILE A 79 13.24 -10.48 -14.57
CA ILE A 79 12.45 -10.39 -13.34
C ILE A 79 10.96 -10.35 -13.66
N LEU A 80 10.54 -9.49 -14.59
CA LEU A 80 9.12 -9.33 -14.95
C LEU A 80 8.54 -10.57 -15.63
N MET A 81 9.29 -11.21 -16.53
CA MET A 81 8.88 -12.45 -17.19
C MET A 81 8.82 -13.62 -16.19
N SER A 82 9.77 -13.70 -15.27
CA SER A 82 9.76 -14.74 -14.23
C SER A 82 8.55 -14.58 -13.31
N ALA A 83 8.23 -13.34 -12.91
CA ALA A 83 7.02 -13.05 -12.14
C ALA A 83 5.75 -13.41 -12.93
N ALA A 84 5.70 -13.15 -14.23
CA ALA A 84 4.57 -13.48 -15.09
C ALA A 84 4.35 -15.01 -15.23
N VAL A 85 5.42 -15.80 -15.26
CA VAL A 85 5.34 -17.28 -15.34
C VAL A 85 5.01 -17.89 -13.98
N LEU A 86 5.63 -17.41 -12.91
CA LEU A 86 5.43 -17.98 -11.56
C LEU A 86 4.06 -17.61 -10.98
N ALA A 87 3.60 -16.38 -11.21
CA ALA A 87 2.38 -15.85 -10.61
C ALA A 87 1.46 -15.18 -11.65
N PRO A 88 1.00 -15.88 -12.70
CA PRO A 88 0.18 -15.27 -13.75
C PRO A 88 -1.16 -14.75 -13.23
N LEU A 89 -1.72 -15.39 -12.19
CA LEU A 89 -2.94 -14.94 -11.53
C LEU A 89 -2.64 -14.12 -10.28
N GLY A 90 -1.65 -14.57 -9.49
CA GLY A 90 -1.26 -13.88 -8.25
C GLY A 90 -0.75 -12.46 -8.50
N TRP A 91 0.02 -12.23 -9.56
CA TRP A 91 0.58 -10.92 -9.88
C TRP A 91 -0.48 -9.85 -10.19
N PRO A 92 -1.42 -10.05 -11.15
CA PRO A 92 -2.46 -9.06 -11.42
C PRO A 92 -3.41 -8.87 -10.23
N VAL A 93 -3.76 -9.94 -9.50
CA VAL A 93 -4.62 -9.86 -8.31
C VAL A 93 -3.93 -9.04 -7.21
N GLY A 94 -2.67 -9.33 -6.93
CA GLY A 94 -1.89 -8.59 -5.93
C GLY A 94 -1.71 -7.12 -6.31
N LYS A 95 -1.53 -6.81 -7.61
CA LYS A 95 -1.49 -5.42 -8.09
C LYS A 95 -2.85 -4.72 -7.93
N ALA A 96 -3.95 -5.40 -8.24
CA ALA A 96 -5.29 -4.84 -8.04
C ALA A 96 -5.56 -4.55 -6.55
N MET A 97 -5.14 -5.47 -5.68
CA MET A 97 -5.23 -5.30 -4.23
C MET A 97 -4.39 -4.11 -3.75
N SER A 98 -3.17 -3.94 -4.27
CA SER A 98 -2.33 -2.78 -3.90
C SER A 98 -3.00 -1.46 -4.27
N VAL A 99 -3.61 -1.37 -5.45
CA VAL A 99 -4.35 -0.17 -5.88
C VAL A 99 -5.57 0.06 -5.01
N ARG A 100 -6.32 -1.00 -4.67
CA ARG A 100 -7.50 -0.88 -3.82
C ARG A 100 -7.16 -0.37 -2.43
N VAL A 101 -6.06 -0.85 -1.84
CA VAL A 101 -5.57 -0.41 -0.54
C VAL A 101 -5.16 1.06 -0.57
N VAL A 102 -4.49 1.49 -1.63
CA VAL A 102 -4.11 2.90 -1.78
C VAL A 102 -5.34 3.81 -1.90
N GLN A 103 -6.44 3.35 -2.52
CA GLN A 103 -7.70 4.11 -2.57
C GLN A 103 -8.37 4.29 -1.20
N LEU A 104 -8.02 3.46 -0.20
CA LEU A 104 -8.51 3.62 1.17
C LEU A 104 -7.70 4.69 1.95
N ILE A 105 -6.58 5.15 1.40
CA ILE A 105 -5.75 6.21 1.97
C ILE A 105 -6.17 7.56 1.36
N PRO A 106 -6.38 8.62 2.16
CA PRO A 106 -6.18 8.73 3.61
C PRO A 106 -7.46 8.48 4.43
N GLY A 107 -8.52 7.94 3.83
CA GLY A 107 -9.83 7.78 4.47
C GLY A 107 -9.79 6.82 5.66
N GLU A 108 -9.78 5.52 5.37
CA GLU A 108 -9.80 4.45 6.38
C GLU A 108 -8.40 4.12 6.90
N LEU A 109 -7.40 4.20 6.02
CA LEU A 109 -6.01 3.85 6.32
C LEU A 109 -5.13 5.10 6.41
N ARG A 110 -4.25 5.11 7.41
CA ARG A 110 -3.22 6.15 7.57
C ARG A 110 -2.06 5.96 6.59
N SER A 111 -1.70 4.71 6.31
CA SER A 111 -0.56 4.32 5.48
C SER A 111 -0.76 2.92 4.87
N TYR A 112 0.14 2.48 4.00
CA TYR A 112 0.03 1.16 3.35
C TYR A 112 0.50 0.02 4.29
N PRO A 113 -0.30 -1.04 4.53
CA PRO A 113 0.04 -2.15 5.43
C PRO A 113 1.04 -3.15 4.79
N ILE A 114 2.31 -2.76 4.64
CA ILE A 114 3.34 -3.65 4.07
C ILE A 114 3.51 -4.89 4.94
N ALA A 115 3.59 -4.71 6.26
CA ALA A 115 3.85 -5.80 7.19
C ALA A 115 2.74 -6.86 7.15
N ALA A 116 1.45 -6.48 7.18
CA ALA A 116 0.37 -7.47 7.08
C ALA A 116 0.41 -8.24 5.77
N PHE A 117 0.64 -7.60 4.61
CA PHE A 117 0.70 -8.35 3.35
C PHE A 117 1.86 -9.33 3.29
N MET A 118 3.05 -8.91 3.74
CA MET A 118 4.23 -9.77 3.77
C MET A 118 4.03 -10.96 4.72
N TRP A 119 3.52 -10.72 5.93
CA TRP A 119 3.28 -11.78 6.90
C TRP A 119 2.10 -12.68 6.54
N ALA A 120 1.02 -12.13 5.98
CA ALA A 120 -0.10 -12.92 5.49
C ALA A 120 0.34 -13.86 4.36
N ALA A 121 1.22 -13.40 3.46
CA ALA A 121 1.80 -14.27 2.43
C ALA A 121 2.59 -15.44 3.03
N VAL A 122 3.35 -15.21 4.10
CA VAL A 122 4.08 -16.26 4.82
C VAL A 122 3.12 -17.23 5.51
N VAL A 123 2.15 -16.71 6.28
CA VAL A 123 1.19 -17.52 7.05
C VAL A 123 0.33 -18.38 6.13
N VAL A 124 -0.07 -17.87 4.96
CA VAL A 124 -0.88 -18.61 3.99
C VAL A 124 -0.02 -19.53 3.11
N GLY A 125 1.21 -19.11 2.76
CA GLY A 125 2.07 -19.83 1.84
C GLY A 125 2.87 -20.96 2.47
N LEU A 126 3.35 -20.78 3.71
CA LEU A 126 4.22 -21.74 4.38
C LEU A 126 3.54 -23.10 4.69
N PRO A 127 2.24 -23.15 5.03
CA PRO A 127 1.55 -24.43 5.22
C PRO A 127 1.38 -25.24 3.93
N LEU A 128 1.35 -24.61 2.75
CA LEU A 128 1.10 -25.31 1.48
C LEU A 128 2.10 -26.46 1.23
N PRO A 129 3.43 -26.25 1.21
CA PRO A 129 4.36 -27.36 1.01
C PRO A 129 4.40 -28.36 2.19
N LEU A 130 3.90 -27.98 3.37
CA LEU A 130 3.92 -28.85 4.55
C LEU A 130 2.69 -29.76 4.66
N LEU A 131 1.54 -29.29 4.16
CA LEU A 131 0.25 -29.97 4.28
C LEU A 131 -0.22 -30.60 2.97
N TYR A 132 0.40 -30.25 1.84
CA TYR A 132 -0.01 -30.75 0.53
C TYR A 132 0.57 -32.15 0.26
N GLU A 133 -0.30 -33.14 0.15
CA GLU A 133 0.05 -34.49 -0.27
C GLU A 133 -0.18 -34.63 -1.79
N PRO A 134 0.89 -34.79 -2.60
CA PRO A 134 0.75 -34.95 -4.04
C PRO A 134 0.22 -36.35 -4.37
N GLY A 135 -0.85 -36.42 -5.16
CA GLY A 135 -1.31 -37.69 -5.76
C GLY A 135 -0.52 -38.09 -7.01
N ASP A 136 -0.82 -39.27 -7.56
CA ASP A 136 -0.08 -39.90 -8.67
C ASP A 136 -0.21 -39.22 -10.04
N SER A 137 -1.10 -38.22 -10.18
CA SER A 137 -1.31 -37.52 -11.45
C SER A 137 -0.41 -36.28 -11.56
N LEU A 138 -0.02 -35.90 -12.80
CA LEU A 138 0.72 -34.66 -13.05
C LEU A 138 -0.05 -33.42 -12.55
N VAL A 139 -1.37 -33.45 -12.63
CA VAL A 139 -2.24 -32.35 -12.18
C VAL A 139 -2.16 -32.20 -10.66
N SER A 140 -2.27 -33.29 -9.90
CA SER A 140 -2.09 -33.28 -8.45
C SER A 140 -0.65 -33.03 -8.04
N ALA A 141 0.34 -33.48 -8.79
CA ALA A 141 1.74 -33.27 -8.41
C ALA A 141 2.19 -31.81 -8.60
N ALA A 142 1.75 -31.13 -9.66
CA ALA A 142 2.30 -29.82 -10.06
C ALA A 142 1.26 -28.72 -10.25
N VAL A 143 0.17 -28.98 -10.98
CA VAL A 143 -0.77 -27.93 -11.39
C VAL A 143 -1.62 -27.44 -10.21
N ALA A 144 -2.16 -28.35 -9.42
CA ALA A 144 -2.98 -28.04 -8.25
C ALA A 144 -2.21 -27.20 -7.21
N PRO A 145 -1.02 -27.60 -6.72
CA PRO A 145 -0.29 -26.78 -5.74
C PRO A 145 0.17 -25.44 -6.35
N TRP A 146 0.50 -25.39 -7.64
CA TRP A 146 0.85 -24.15 -8.33
C TRP A 146 -0.33 -23.16 -8.42
N LEU A 147 -1.55 -23.65 -8.66
CA LEU A 147 -2.76 -22.82 -8.65
C LEU A 147 -3.07 -22.29 -7.24
N VAL A 148 -2.96 -23.14 -6.21
CA VAL A 148 -3.19 -22.71 -4.83
C VAL A 148 -2.11 -21.71 -4.38
N ALA A 149 -0.86 -21.89 -4.82
CA ALA A 149 0.24 -20.96 -4.56
C ALA A 149 0.02 -19.55 -5.15
N GLN A 150 -0.94 -19.35 -6.06
CA GLN A 150 -1.31 -18.02 -6.55
C GLN A 150 -1.89 -17.13 -5.44
N ILE A 151 -2.50 -17.71 -4.40
CA ILE A 151 -3.07 -16.97 -3.26
C ILE A 151 -1.98 -16.26 -2.44
N PRO A 152 -0.98 -16.98 -1.86
CA PRO A 152 0.11 -16.31 -1.16
C PRO A 152 0.96 -15.45 -2.11
N ALA A 153 1.07 -15.81 -3.40
CA ALA A 153 1.74 -14.97 -4.38
C ALA A 153 1.04 -13.61 -4.59
N ALA A 154 -0.29 -13.55 -4.52
CA ALA A 154 -1.05 -12.29 -4.59
C ALA A 154 -0.79 -11.39 -3.38
N LEU A 155 -0.80 -11.98 -2.17
CA LEU A 155 -0.49 -11.27 -0.93
C LEU A 155 0.95 -10.73 -0.95
N LEU A 156 1.91 -11.57 -1.35
CA LEU A 156 3.32 -11.20 -1.47
C LEU A 156 3.50 -10.08 -2.49
N THR A 157 2.85 -10.21 -3.64
CA THR A 157 2.86 -9.19 -4.70
C THR A 157 2.38 -7.85 -4.15
N ALA A 158 1.26 -7.80 -3.43
CA ALA A 158 0.77 -6.55 -2.86
C ALA A 158 1.76 -5.94 -1.85
N GLY A 159 2.39 -6.75 -0.99
CA GLY A 159 3.45 -6.28 -0.09
C GLY A 159 4.65 -5.71 -0.84
N ILE A 160 5.13 -6.42 -1.88
CA ILE A 160 6.22 -5.98 -2.76
C ILE A 160 5.84 -4.67 -3.45
N TYR A 161 4.63 -4.54 -4.02
CA TYR A 161 4.21 -3.28 -4.63
C TYR A 161 4.17 -2.14 -3.64
N GLY A 162 3.77 -2.36 -2.38
CA GLY A 162 3.90 -1.37 -1.31
C GLY A 162 5.32 -0.83 -1.16
N ILE A 163 6.31 -1.72 -1.12
CA ILE A 163 7.73 -1.36 -1.08
C ILE A 163 8.15 -0.64 -2.37
N LEU A 164 7.87 -1.23 -3.54
CA LEU A 164 8.25 -0.67 -4.84
C LEU A 164 7.59 0.68 -5.12
N GLU A 165 6.45 0.98 -4.51
CA GLU A 165 5.74 2.27 -4.60
C GLU A 165 6.21 3.30 -3.55
N GLY A 166 7.24 2.97 -2.77
CA GLY A 166 7.86 3.88 -1.82
C GLY A 166 7.10 4.06 -0.51
N TRP A 167 6.08 3.24 -0.24
CA TRP A 167 5.31 3.33 1.01
C TRP A 167 6.13 2.99 2.24
N LEU A 168 7.25 2.28 2.09
CA LEU A 168 8.16 1.97 3.20
C LEU A 168 8.77 3.24 3.84
N ALA A 169 8.74 4.37 3.14
CA ALA A 169 9.17 5.66 3.66
C ALA A 169 8.10 6.41 4.47
N VAL A 170 6.85 5.93 4.46
CA VAL A 170 5.73 6.53 5.18
C VAL A 170 5.62 5.87 6.56
N ASP A 171 5.53 6.70 7.59
CA ASP A 171 5.34 6.21 8.97
C ASP A 171 4.03 5.44 9.10
N GLY A 172 4.09 4.30 9.78
CA GLY A 172 2.98 3.36 9.93
C GLY A 172 2.92 2.26 8.86
N ALA A 173 3.73 2.35 7.79
CA ALA A 173 3.72 1.30 6.75
C ALA A 173 4.25 -0.06 7.22
N ARG A 174 4.97 -0.07 8.35
CA ARG A 174 5.47 -1.27 9.04
C ARG A 174 4.50 -1.83 10.07
N ASP A 175 3.42 -1.10 10.37
CA ASP A 175 2.41 -1.58 11.30
C ASP A 175 1.59 -2.68 10.64
N TRP A 176 1.04 -3.57 11.46
CA TRP A 176 0.24 -4.69 10.96
C TRP A 176 -0.94 -4.16 10.14
N TRP A 177 -1.72 -3.23 10.70
CA TRP A 177 -2.81 -2.58 9.98
C TRP A 177 -2.98 -1.13 10.47
N PRO A 178 -2.44 -0.14 9.74
CA PRO A 178 -2.38 1.25 10.20
C PRO A 178 -3.72 1.95 9.96
N MET A 179 -4.69 1.67 10.83
CA MET A 179 -5.98 2.39 10.83
C MET A 179 -5.75 3.88 11.08
N ARG A 180 -6.56 4.71 10.43
CA ARG A 180 -6.67 6.11 10.82
C ARG A 180 -7.34 6.17 12.21
N PRO A 181 -6.72 6.85 13.21
CA PRO A 181 -7.41 7.08 14.48
C PRO A 181 -8.70 7.85 14.20
N ALA A 182 -9.75 7.56 14.98
CA ALA A 182 -11.01 8.29 14.88
C ALA A 182 -10.73 9.79 15.01
N GLU A 183 -11.43 10.60 14.22
CA GLU A 183 -11.33 12.05 14.32
C GLU A 183 -11.70 12.41 15.77
N GLU A 184 -10.74 12.98 16.50
CA GLU A 184 -11.03 13.62 17.77
C GLU A 184 -11.98 14.75 17.42
N VAL A 185 -13.28 14.51 17.63
CA VAL A 185 -14.24 15.59 17.69
C VAL A 185 -13.84 16.33 18.95
N ASP A 186 -13.04 17.37 18.79
CA ASP A 186 -12.99 18.43 19.79
C ASP A 186 -14.44 18.89 19.90
N ASP A 187 -15.11 18.43 20.95
CA ASP A 187 -16.35 19.02 21.40
C ASP A 187 -15.92 20.39 21.93
N ILE A 188 -15.77 21.35 21.01
CA ILE A 188 -15.55 22.74 21.33
C ILE A 188 -16.86 23.20 21.93
N ASP A 189 -17.02 22.92 23.23
CA ASP A 189 -18.03 23.55 24.05
C ASP A 189 -17.64 25.02 24.13
N PHE A 190 -18.18 25.80 23.20
CA PHE A 190 -18.04 27.24 23.21
C PHE A 190 -18.69 27.85 24.47
N GLY A 191 -19.32 27.10 25.37
CA GLY A 191 -19.89 27.60 26.62
C GLY A 191 -21.05 28.58 26.42
N PHE A 192 -21.52 28.76 25.18
CA PHE A 192 -22.50 29.78 24.81
C PHE A 192 -23.81 29.21 24.26
N LEU A 193 -23.94 27.89 24.10
CA LEU A 193 -25.15 27.27 23.56
C LEU A 193 -25.53 25.99 24.31
N GLN A 194 -25.85 26.14 25.59
CA GLN A 194 -26.98 25.39 26.13
C GLN A 194 -28.16 26.37 26.21
N PRO A 195 -29.29 26.11 25.53
CA PRO A 195 -30.44 27.01 25.57
C PRO A 195 -31.04 27.22 26.97
N ASP A 196 -30.71 26.39 27.96
CA ASP A 196 -31.37 26.41 29.27
C ASP A 196 -30.47 25.90 30.43
N ASP A 197 -29.38 26.59 30.78
CA ASP A 197 -28.83 26.42 32.14
C ASP A 197 -28.43 27.74 32.79
N LEU A 198 -29.44 28.40 33.33
CA LEU A 198 -29.30 29.28 34.48
C LEU A 198 -29.49 28.39 35.72
N THR A 199 -28.43 28.22 36.54
CA THR A 199 -28.45 27.93 38.00
C THR A 199 -28.29 26.49 38.55
N GLY A 200 -27.31 25.67 38.12
CA GLY A 200 -27.04 24.37 38.80
C GLY A 200 -25.57 24.03 39.11
N PRO A 201 -25.20 23.57 40.33
CA PRO A 201 -23.86 23.03 40.62
C PRO A 201 -23.69 21.62 40.03
N GLY A 202 -22.49 21.31 39.52
CA GLY A 202 -22.20 20.11 38.71
C GLY A 202 -22.45 18.77 39.41
N VAL A 203 -23.22 17.88 38.76
CA VAL A 203 -23.73 16.63 39.36
C VAL A 203 -23.22 15.35 38.67
N PHE A 204 -22.48 15.39 37.56
CA PHE A 204 -22.13 14.16 36.81
C PHE A 204 -20.64 14.01 36.47
N PRO A 205 -20.10 12.77 36.51
CA PRO A 205 -18.67 12.52 36.67
C PRO A 205 -17.89 12.76 35.38
N THR A 206 -16.74 13.43 35.52
CA THR A 206 -15.84 13.86 34.43
C THR A 206 -14.86 12.79 33.95
N ARG A 207 -15.09 11.50 34.26
CA ARG A 207 -14.19 10.40 33.88
C ARG A 207 -14.96 9.19 33.36
N ARG A 208 -14.69 8.78 32.12
CA ARG A 208 -14.90 7.39 31.70
C ARG A 208 -13.63 6.61 32.02
N ASP A 209 -13.78 5.55 32.80
CA ASP A 209 -12.74 4.55 33.01
C ASP A 209 -12.62 3.67 31.76
N ALA A 210 -11.38 3.55 31.28
CA ALA A 210 -10.86 2.78 30.14
C ALA A 210 -11.28 3.22 28.72
N PRO A 211 -10.30 3.56 27.83
CA PRO A 211 -10.55 3.64 26.40
C PRO A 211 -10.80 2.23 25.81
N PRO A 212 -11.58 2.09 24.71
CA PRO A 212 -11.63 0.84 23.97
C PRO A 212 -10.23 0.55 23.40
N GLY A 213 -9.56 -0.49 23.92
CA GLY A 213 -8.26 -0.95 23.42
C GLY A 213 -7.09 -0.90 24.41
N ASP A 214 -7.31 -0.79 25.74
CA ASP A 214 -6.24 -1.00 26.72
C ASP A 214 -5.76 -2.47 26.70
N PRO A 215 -4.49 -2.76 26.36
CA PRO A 215 -3.96 -4.13 26.27
C PRO A 215 -3.46 -4.70 27.61
N SER A 216 -3.74 -4.05 28.75
CA SER A 216 -3.32 -4.57 30.06
C SER A 216 -4.06 -5.87 30.47
N PRO A 217 -3.37 -6.86 31.05
CA PRO A 217 -3.98 -8.15 31.38
C PRO A 217 -4.91 -8.05 32.59
N ILE A 218 -6.10 -8.66 32.48
CA ILE A 218 -7.13 -8.69 33.51
C ILE A 218 -6.70 -9.65 34.63
N TRP A 219 -6.24 -9.12 35.76
CA TRP A 219 -6.03 -9.92 36.97
C TRP A 219 -7.38 -10.15 37.67
N ARG A 220 -7.85 -11.40 37.68
CA ARG A 220 -9.00 -11.83 38.48
C ARG A 220 -8.49 -12.58 39.70
N PHE A 221 -8.80 -12.09 40.90
CA PHE A 221 -8.73 -12.87 42.14
C PHE A 221 -10.02 -13.67 42.33
#